data_AF-R6E390-F1
#
_entry.id   AF-R6E390-F1
#
_cell.length_a   1.000
_cell.length_b   1.000
_cell.length_c   1.000
_cell.angle_alpha   90.00
_cell.angle_beta   90.00
_cell.angle_gamma   90.00
#
_symmetry.space_group_name_H-M   'P 1'
#
loop_
_entity.id
_entity.type
_entity.pdbx_description
1 polymer ?
#
loop_
_entity_poly.entity_id
_entity_poly.type
_entity_poly.pdbx_seq_one_letter_code
_entity_poly.pdbx_strand_id
1 'polypeptide(L)'
;MQNKYKLPDYARSSALSVVKSYEAYKKDIKDEENRILSFGSGHYETVGKERVYLPSGKGGSSSPTEDQAMQLERLHNSYKYRCVQTVENSMSEVFKYDDFKYSLKVRQALLQSCVDGRNFTFTYSGIDGMSCSTFYRLKNQFLYIISVKMNFI
;
A
#
# COMPACT_ATOMS: atom_id res chain seq x y z
N MET A 1 26.24 -18.54 -11.60
CA MET A 1 25.86 -17.71 -10.44
C MET A 1 24.37 -17.93 -10.18
N GLN A 2 24.00 -18.68 -9.13
CA GLN A 2 22.59 -18.91 -8.80
C GLN A 2 21.92 -17.58 -8.44
N ASN A 3 20.84 -17.22 -9.15
CA ASN A 3 20.09 -15.99 -8.92
C ASN A 3 19.41 -16.05 -7.55
N LYS A 4 19.98 -15.39 -6.53
CA LYS A 4 19.38 -15.22 -5.19
C LYS A 4 17.90 -14.78 -5.25
N TYR A 5 17.54 -14.05 -6.29
CA TYR A 5 16.20 -13.48 -6.50
C TYR A 5 15.36 -14.25 -7.54
N LYS A 6 15.73 -15.50 -7.87
CA LYS A 6 14.94 -16.34 -8.77
C LYS A 6 13.72 -16.87 -8.00
N LEU A 7 12.54 -16.38 -8.37
CA LEU A 7 11.27 -16.87 -7.85
C LEU A 7 10.73 -18.03 -8.69
N PRO A 8 10.09 -19.04 -8.06
CA PRO A 8 9.17 -19.95 -8.73
C PRO A 8 8.03 -19.18 -9.42
N ASP A 9 7.46 -19.75 -10.48
CA ASP A 9 6.43 -19.08 -11.30
C ASP A 9 5.15 -18.78 -10.51
N TYR A 10 4.76 -19.66 -9.58
CA TYR A 10 3.61 -19.44 -8.71
C TYR A 10 3.86 -18.25 -7.77
N ALA A 11 5.03 -18.19 -7.12
CA ALA A 11 5.38 -17.11 -6.19
C ALA A 11 5.49 -15.76 -6.91
N ARG A 12 6.09 -15.75 -8.12
CA ARG A 12 6.14 -14.57 -8.98
C ARG A 12 4.72 -14.09 -9.35
N SER A 13 3.84 -15.02 -9.74
CA SER A 13 2.45 -14.68 -10.08
C SER A 13 1.69 -14.10 -8.88
N SER A 14 1.84 -14.70 -7.70
CA SER A 14 1.24 -14.19 -6.46
C SER A 14 1.77 -12.81 -6.08
N ALA A 15 3.08 -12.59 -6.13
CA ALA A 15 3.68 -11.27 -5.87
C ALA A 15 3.21 -10.22 -6.87
N LEU A 16 3.11 -10.56 -8.16
CA LEU A 16 2.56 -9.66 -9.18
C LEU A 16 1.08 -9.33 -8.91
N SER A 17 0.28 -10.29 -8.45
CA SER A 17 -1.12 -10.03 -8.08
C SER A 17 -1.21 -9.01 -6.94
N VAL A 18 -0.35 -9.13 -5.92
CA VAL A 18 -0.28 -8.15 -4.82
C VAL A 18 0.05 -6.75 -5.34
N VAL A 19 1.04 -6.64 -6.23
CA VAL A 19 1.43 -5.34 -6.82
C VAL A 19 0.32 -4.76 -7.70
N LYS A 20 -0.38 -5.58 -8.48
CA LYS A 20 -1.48 -5.12 -9.35
C LYS A 20 -2.67 -4.59 -8.55
N SER A 21 -2.96 -5.17 -7.39
CA SER A 21 -4.03 -4.71 -6.50
C SER A 21 -3.64 -3.51 -5.62
N TYR A 22 -2.37 -3.12 -5.61
CA TYR A 22 -1.82 -2.11 -4.69
C TYR A 22 -2.59 -0.78 -4.71
N GLU A 23 -2.76 -0.16 -5.88
CA GLU A 23 -3.41 1.16 -5.99
C GLU A 23 -4.88 1.10 -5.54
N ALA A 24 -5.59 0.04 -5.92
CA ALA A 24 -6.98 -0.18 -5.51
C ALA A 24 -7.08 -0.37 -3.99
N TYR A 25 -6.25 -1.24 -3.40
CA TYR A 25 -6.25 -1.47 -1.96
C TYR A 25 -5.82 -0.24 -1.17
N LYS A 26 -4.85 0.53 -1.67
CA LYS A 26 -4.41 1.77 -1.03
C LYS A 26 -5.53 2.80 -0.97
N LYS A 27 -6.29 2.94 -2.06
CA LYS A 27 -7.47 3.80 -2.07
C LYS A 27 -8.54 3.30 -1.10
N ASP A 28 -8.90 2.01 -1.16
CA ASP A 28 -9.90 1.41 -0.27
C ASP A 28 -9.56 1.62 1.21
N ILE A 29 -8.30 1.39 1.60
CA ILE A 29 -7.85 1.60 2.99
C ILE A 29 -7.99 3.06 3.40
N LYS A 30 -7.55 4.00 2.55
CA LYS A 30 -7.64 5.43 2.86
C LYS A 30 -9.09 5.88 3.01
N ASP A 31 -9.98 5.40 2.14
CA ASP A 31 -11.41 5.72 2.20
C ASP A 31 -12.03 5.14 3.48
N GLU A 32 -11.65 3.92 3.87
CA GLU A 32 -12.10 3.27 5.10
C GLU A 32 -11.54 3.91 6.38
N GLU A 33 -10.27 4.31 6.39
CA GLU A 33 -9.67 5.08 7.50
C GLU A 33 -10.42 6.40 7.71
N ASN A 34 -10.69 7.14 6.62
CA ASN A 34 -11.47 8.38 6.68
C ASN A 34 -12.89 8.12 7.18
N ARG A 35 -13.51 7.01 6.77
CA ARG A 35 -14.81 6.56 7.25
C ARG A 35 -14.78 6.35 8.77
N ILE A 36 -13.86 5.52 9.26
CA ILE A 36 -13.77 5.21 10.69
C ILE A 36 -13.53 6.48 11.52
N LEU A 37 -12.64 7.36 11.06
CA LEU A 37 -12.32 8.62 11.75
C LEU A 37 -13.50 9.60 11.77
N SER A 38 -14.33 9.62 10.71
CA SER A 38 -15.50 10.51 10.63
C SER A 38 -16.71 10.03 11.45
N PHE A 39 -16.88 8.72 11.65
CA PHE A 39 -18.07 8.19 12.35
C PHE A 39 -18.01 8.20 13.89
N GLY A 40 -16.85 8.46 14.52
CA GLY A 40 -16.74 8.54 15.98
C GLY A 40 -16.66 9.96 16.56
N SER A 41 -16.69 10.99 15.72
CA SER A 41 -16.82 12.36 16.22
C SER A 41 -18.30 12.71 16.40
N GLY A 42 -18.77 12.70 17.64
CA GLY A 42 -20.00 13.41 17.97
C GLY A 42 -19.88 14.87 17.52
N HIS A 43 -20.98 15.44 17.04
CA HIS A 43 -21.01 16.81 16.54
C HIS A 43 -21.71 17.72 17.53
N TYR A 44 -21.33 19.00 17.54
CA TYR A 44 -22.08 20.00 18.30
C TYR A 44 -23.22 20.53 17.43
N GLU A 45 -24.44 20.51 17.95
CA GLU A 45 -25.58 21.22 17.37
C GLU A 45 -26.04 22.33 18.31
N THR A 46 -26.58 23.40 17.72
CA THR A 46 -27.20 24.49 18.49
C THR A 46 -28.69 24.19 18.61
N VAL A 47 -29.15 23.87 19.82
CA VAL A 47 -30.58 23.67 20.11
C VAL A 47 -31.05 24.87 20.95
N GLY A 48 -31.83 25.76 20.33
CA GLY A 48 -32.22 27.02 20.96
C GLY A 48 -31.04 28.00 21.08
N LYS A 49 -30.62 28.34 22.31
CA LYS A 49 -29.48 29.24 22.60
C LYS A 49 -28.22 28.50 23.09
N GLU A 50 -28.28 27.18 23.21
CA GLU A 50 -27.19 26.38 23.78
C GLU A 50 -26.53 25.49 22.73
N ARG A 51 -25.22 25.30 22.87
CA ARG A 51 -24.46 24.31 22.09
C ARG A 51 -24.49 22.98 22.83
N VAL A 52 -25.12 21.97 22.23
CA VAL A 52 -25.24 20.63 22.78
C VAL A 52 -24.32 19.69 22.01
N TYR A 53 -23.50 18.91 22.71
CA TYR A 53 -22.71 17.85 22.11
C TYR A 53 -23.61 16.63 21.87
N LEU A 54 -23.78 16.24 20.61
CA LEU A 54 -24.50 15.03 20.24
C LEU A 54 -23.47 13.91 19.99
N PRO A 55 -23.35 12.93 20.90
CA PRO A 55 -22.47 11.81 20.67
C PRO A 55 -22.99 10.98 19.49
N SER A 56 -22.12 10.69 18.53
CA SER A 56 -22.40 9.77 17.43
C SER A 56 -22.30 8.33 17.95
N GLY A 57 -23.34 7.88 18.63
CA GLY A 57 -23.42 6.51 19.15
C GLY A 57 -24.79 6.17 19.73
N LYS A 58 -25.42 5.11 19.21
CA LYS A 58 -26.64 4.51 19.79
C LYS A 58 -26.29 3.88 21.14
N GLY A 59 -26.41 4.63 22.23
CA GLY A 59 -26.64 4.15 23.61
C GLY A 59 -26.03 2.80 24.01
N GLY A 60 -24.77 2.54 23.63
CA GLY A 60 -24.01 1.34 23.98
C GLY A 60 -22.98 1.67 25.05
N SER A 61 -22.60 0.67 25.84
CA SER A 61 -21.64 0.81 26.94
C SER A 61 -20.17 1.00 26.51
N SER A 62 -19.87 1.01 25.21
CA SER A 62 -18.54 1.24 24.65
C SER A 62 -18.32 2.73 24.36
N SER A 63 -17.10 3.22 24.61
CA SER A 63 -16.77 4.59 24.22
C SER A 63 -16.57 4.68 22.69
N PRO A 64 -17.05 5.74 22.02
CA PRO A 64 -16.86 5.91 20.56
C PRO A 64 -15.39 5.84 20.12
N THR A 65 -14.47 6.29 20.99
CA THR A 65 -13.03 6.24 20.77
C THR A 65 -12.49 4.80 20.76
N GLU A 66 -12.95 3.95 21.68
CA GLU A 66 -12.56 2.53 21.72
C GLU A 66 -13.10 1.79 20.49
N ASP A 67 -14.32 2.10 20.06
CA ASP A 67 -14.92 1.51 18.86
C ASP A 67 -14.19 1.93 17.58
N GLN A 68 -13.72 3.18 17.49
CA GLN A 68 -12.86 3.64 16.39
C GLN A 68 -11.51 2.92 16.41
N ALA A 69 -10.86 2.85 17.57
CA ALA A 69 -9.56 2.18 17.71
C ALA A 69 -9.65 0.70 17.30
N MET A 70 -10.69 0.00 17.75
CA MET A 70 -10.94 -1.40 17.38
C MET A 70 -11.21 -1.58 15.88
N GLN A 71 -11.94 -0.65 15.24
CA GLN A 71 -12.17 -0.69 13.79
C GLN A 71 -10.88 -0.42 13.00
N LEU A 72 -10.07 0.55 13.42
CA LEU A 72 -8.77 0.82 12.80
C LEU A 72 -7.82 -0.37 12.95
N GLU A 73 -7.76 -0.98 14.13
CA GLU A 73 -6.95 -2.17 14.36
C GLU A 73 -7.38 -3.34 13.44
N ARG A 74 -8.68 -3.58 13.29
CA ARG A 74 -9.20 -4.58 12.35
C ARG A 74 -8.83 -4.26 10.91
N LEU A 75 -8.89 -2.99 10.50
CA LEU A 75 -8.48 -2.55 9.17
C LEU A 75 -6.98 -2.78 8.95
N HIS A 76 -6.14 -2.43 9.92
CA HIS A 76 -4.68 -2.59 9.86
C HIS A 76 -4.24 -4.07 9.91
N ASN A 77 -5.05 -4.94 10.51
CA ASN A 77 -4.84 -6.40 10.46
C ASN A 77 -5.39 -7.06 9.18
N SER A 78 -6.05 -6.30 8.30
CA SER A 78 -6.64 -6.85 7.08
C SER A 78 -5.58 -7.29 6.06
N TYR A 79 -5.95 -8.26 5.21
CA TYR A 79 -5.12 -8.71 4.10
C TYR A 79 -4.76 -7.56 3.14
N LYS A 80 -5.71 -6.66 2.85
CA LYS A 80 -5.50 -5.50 1.97
C LYS A 80 -4.42 -4.58 2.54
N TYR A 81 -4.49 -4.29 3.84
CA TYR A 81 -3.49 -3.47 4.52
C TYR A 81 -2.11 -4.11 4.49
N ARG A 82 -2.02 -5.41 4.78
CA ARG A 82 -0.77 -6.16 4.68
C ARG A 82 -0.16 -6.11 3.26
N CYS A 83 -0.98 -6.19 2.22
CA CYS A 83 -0.52 -6.06 0.82
C CYS A 83 0.09 -4.68 0.56
N VAL A 84 -0.62 -3.60 0.95
CA VAL A 84 -0.15 -2.22 0.76
C VAL A 84 1.15 -1.97 1.52
N GLN A 85 1.18 -2.31 2.81
CA GLN A 85 2.39 -2.21 3.63
C GLN A 85 3.55 -2.99 3.04
N THR A 86 3.30 -4.20 2.55
CA THR A 86 4.36 -5.02 1.96
C THR A 86 4.93 -4.38 0.70
N VAL A 87 4.09 -3.82 -0.17
CA VAL A 87 4.54 -3.12 -1.38
C VAL A 87 5.37 -1.88 -1.02
N GLU A 88 4.87 -1.02 -0.13
CA GLU A 88 5.54 0.22 0.26
C GLU A 88 6.88 -0.04 0.96
N ASN A 89 6.92 -1.01 1.88
CA ASN A 89 8.15 -1.40 2.58
C ASN A 89 9.16 -2.02 1.61
N SER A 90 8.71 -2.87 0.68
CA SER A 90 9.60 -3.48 -0.32
C SER A 90 10.16 -2.43 -1.29
N MET A 91 9.39 -1.41 -1.65
CA MET A 91 9.89 -0.29 -2.45
C MET A 91 10.98 0.49 -1.71
N SER A 92 10.74 0.82 -0.44
CA SER A 92 11.70 1.57 0.37
C SER A 92 12.98 0.78 0.63
N GLU A 93 12.90 -0.54 0.66
CA GLU A 93 14.05 -1.43 0.83
C GLU A 93 14.93 -1.52 -0.42
N VAL A 94 14.32 -1.63 -1.60
CA VAL A 94 15.03 -1.80 -2.89
C VAL A 94 15.49 -0.47 -3.49
N PHE A 95 14.67 0.57 -3.39
CA PHE A 95 14.88 1.85 -4.06
C PHE A 95 15.22 2.94 -3.05
N LYS A 96 16.49 2.90 -2.61
CA LYS A 96 17.12 3.89 -1.74
C LYS A 96 17.90 4.88 -2.61
N TYR A 97 17.24 5.94 -3.02
CA TYR A 97 17.86 7.04 -3.76
C TYR A 97 17.69 8.32 -2.97
N ASP A 98 18.74 9.14 -2.94
CA ASP A 98 18.74 10.42 -2.22
C ASP A 98 17.89 11.46 -2.96
N ASP A 99 17.88 11.44 -4.30
CA ASP A 99 17.00 12.29 -5.09
C ASP A 99 15.56 11.75 -5.09
N PHE A 100 14.67 12.51 -4.43
CA PHE A 100 13.25 12.22 -4.37
C PHE A 100 12.58 12.13 -5.74
N LYS A 101 12.89 13.04 -6.68
CA LYS A 101 12.25 13.04 -8.02
C LYS A 101 12.67 11.81 -8.80
N TYR A 102 13.95 11.47 -8.74
CA TYR A 102 14.47 10.25 -9.33
C TYR A 102 13.82 9.00 -8.73
N SER A 103 13.76 8.93 -7.39
CA SER A 103 13.15 7.82 -6.65
C SER A 103 11.69 7.62 -7.04
N LEU A 104 10.91 8.70 -7.11
CA LEU A 104 9.51 8.67 -7.51
C LEU A 104 9.33 8.11 -8.93
N LYS A 105 10.15 8.59 -9.88
CA LYS A 105 10.11 8.15 -11.28
C LYS A 105 10.40 6.66 -11.43
N VAL A 106 11.43 6.17 -10.72
CA VAL A 106 11.78 4.74 -10.72
C VAL A 106 10.66 3.88 -10.13
N ARG A 107 10.06 4.31 -9.00
CA ARG A 107 8.96 3.60 -8.35
C ARG A 107 7.72 3.52 -9.23
N GLN A 108 7.36 4.61 -9.90
CA GLN A 108 6.24 4.64 -10.85
C GLN A 108 6.47 3.70 -12.03
N ALA A 109 7.65 3.76 -12.65
CA ALA A 109 8.01 2.88 -13.74
C ALA A 109 8.00 1.40 -13.33
N LEU A 110 8.42 1.08 -12.10
CA LEU A 110 8.37 -0.28 -11.57
C LEU A 110 6.95 -0.80 -11.44
N LEU A 111 6.05 -0.01 -10.84
CA LEU A 111 4.63 -0.38 -10.71
C LEU A 111 4.02 -0.61 -12.09
N GLN A 112 4.23 0.34 -13.00
CA GLN A 112 3.74 0.25 -14.37
C GLN A 112 4.28 -1.02 -15.07
N SER A 113 5.56 -1.33 -14.89
CA SER A 113 6.16 -2.56 -15.41
C SER A 113 5.54 -3.84 -14.83
N CYS A 114 5.07 -3.82 -13.59
CA CYS A 114 4.39 -4.96 -12.98
C CYS A 114 2.95 -5.12 -13.50
N VAL A 115 2.28 -4.01 -13.82
CA VAL A 115 0.92 -3.98 -14.38
C VAL A 115 0.93 -4.40 -15.86
N ASP A 116 1.73 -3.72 -16.68
CA ASP A 116 1.78 -3.89 -18.14
C ASP A 116 2.53 -5.16 -18.58
N GLY A 117 3.39 -5.70 -17.70
CA GLY A 117 4.13 -6.92 -17.97
C GLY A 117 5.01 -6.82 -19.21
N ARG A 118 4.67 -7.58 -20.26
CA ARG A 118 5.43 -7.61 -21.53
C ARG A 118 5.25 -6.35 -22.38
N ASN A 119 4.20 -5.57 -22.15
CA ASN A 119 3.93 -4.35 -22.90
C ASN A 119 4.72 -3.14 -22.36
N PHE A 120 5.40 -3.30 -21.23
CA PHE A 120 6.21 -2.23 -20.65
C PHE A 120 7.54 -2.06 -21.39
N THR A 121 7.77 -0.86 -21.91
CA THR A 121 9.01 -0.51 -22.59
C THR A 121 9.86 0.38 -21.69
N PHE A 122 10.96 -0.16 -21.15
CA PHE A 122 11.84 0.58 -20.23
C PHE A 122 12.37 1.89 -20.82
N THR A 123 12.76 1.91 -22.10
CA THR A 123 13.28 3.13 -22.75
C THR A 123 12.30 4.31 -22.71
N TYR A 124 10.99 4.04 -22.69
CA TYR A 124 9.95 5.09 -22.62
C TYR A 124 9.70 5.60 -21.20
N SER A 125 10.26 4.94 -20.18
CA SER A 125 10.19 5.43 -18.79
C SER A 125 11.08 6.64 -18.52
N GLY A 126 12.05 6.93 -19.39
CA GLY A 126 12.94 8.09 -19.30
C GLY A 126 13.81 8.11 -18.03
N ILE A 127 14.12 6.96 -17.43
CA ILE A 127 14.95 6.90 -16.24
C ILE A 127 16.42 7.05 -16.64
N ASP A 128 16.97 8.24 -16.41
CA ASP A 128 18.37 8.53 -16.74
C ASP A 128 19.33 7.80 -15.79
N GLY A 129 20.50 7.41 -16.29
CA GLY A 129 21.53 6.75 -15.48
C GLY A 129 21.22 5.32 -15.02
N MET A 130 20.08 4.74 -15.39
CA MET A 130 19.75 3.35 -15.10
C MET A 130 19.73 2.50 -16.37
N SER A 131 20.46 1.38 -16.37
CA SER A 131 20.36 0.41 -17.45
C SER A 131 19.09 -0.44 -17.32
N CYS A 132 18.57 -0.91 -18.46
CA CYS A 132 17.46 -1.87 -18.52
C CYS A 132 17.75 -3.13 -17.67
N SER A 133 18.98 -3.64 -17.73
CA SER A 133 19.39 -4.80 -16.93
C SER A 133 19.33 -4.54 -15.41
N THR A 134 19.77 -3.36 -14.98
CA THR A 134 19.70 -2.94 -13.58
C THR A 134 18.25 -2.84 -13.12
N PHE A 135 17.38 -2.22 -13.93
CA PHE A 135 15.96 -2.09 -13.63
C PHE A 135 15.28 -3.45 -13.40
N TYR A 136 15.47 -4.41 -14.32
CA TYR A 136 14.86 -5.73 -14.17
C TYR A 136 15.47 -6.56 -13.03
N ARG A 137 16.75 -6.33 -12.70
CA ARG A 137 17.35 -6.90 -11.49
C ARG A 137 16.67 -6.38 -10.23
N LEU A 138 16.45 -5.06 -10.12
CA LEU A 138 15.74 -4.44 -9.01
C LEU A 138 14.27 -4.90 -8.94
N LYS A 139 13.60 -5.04 -10.09
CA LYS A 139 12.25 -5.62 -10.15
C LYS A 139 12.19 -7.04 -9.58
N ASN A 140 13.16 -7.88 -9.93
CA ASN A 140 13.22 -9.24 -9.38
C ASN A 140 13.49 -9.24 -7.87
N GLN A 141 14.35 -8.35 -7.37
CA GLN A 141 14.57 -8.17 -5.93
C GLN A 141 13.29 -7.74 -5.21
N PHE A 142 12.60 -6.75 -5.78
CA PHE A 142 11.33 -6.25 -5.25
C PHE A 142 10.27 -7.34 -5.15
N LEU A 143 10.04 -8.11 -6.22
CA LEU A 143 9.08 -9.22 -6.21
C LEU A 143 9.50 -10.32 -5.23
N TYR A 144 10.81 -10.56 -5.08
CA TYR A 144 11.33 -11.53 -4.12
C TYR A 144 11.01 -11.12 -2.67
N ILE A 145 11.26 -9.86 -2.31
CA ILE A 145 10.97 -9.35 -0.96
C ILE A 145 9.47 -9.42 -0.67
N ILE A 146 8.61 -9.08 -1.63
CA ILE A 146 7.16 -9.26 -1.50
C ILE A 146 6.81 -10.73 -1.23
N SER A 147 7.43 -11.66 -1.98
CA SER A 147 7.15 -13.10 -1.83
C SER A 147 7.53 -13.61 -0.45
N VAL A 148 8.66 -13.16 0.10
CA VAL A 148 9.09 -13.49 1.47
C VAL A 148 8.12 -12.89 2.49
N LYS A 149 7.81 -11.58 2.40
CA LYS A 149 6.94 -10.89 3.37
C LYS A 149 5.49 -11.40 3.36
N MET A 150 5.02 -11.91 2.23
CA MET A 150 3.69 -12.50 2.07
C MET A 150 3.67 -14.03 2.28
N ASN A 151 4.80 -14.65 2.62
CA ASN A 151 4.96 -16.10 2.81
C ASN A 151 4.53 -16.94 1.58
N PHE A 152 4.92 -16.50 0.39
CA PHE A 152 4.78 -17.31 -0.83
C PHE A 152 5.96 -18.27 -1.04
N ILE A 153 7.08 -18.01 -0.36
CA ILE A 153 8.30 -18.81 -0.34
C ILE A 153 8.93 -18.78 1.05
#